data_AF-A0A539EKQ5-F1
#
_entry.id   AF-A0A539EKQ5-F1
#
_cell.length_a   1.000
_cell.length_b   1.000
_cell.length_c   1.000
_cell.angle_alpha   90.00
_cell.angle_beta   90.00
_cell.angle_gamma   90.00
#
_symmetry.space_group_name_H-M   'P 1'
#
loop_
_entity.id
_entity.type
_entity.pdbx_description
1 polymer ?
#
loop_
_entity_poly.entity_id
_entity_poly.type
_entity_poly.pdbx_seq_one_letter_code
_entity_poly.pdbx_strand_id
1 'polypeptide(L)'
;MNRGAGVRKGARPFLILLLAVPLRAAPLDKDPEWLRLLHVKEGRSDAKPGPFFLTPDGNIDPRGELEALTKALDAGGEEPARCRFPARVAWLAGKLGRDPAPLLVPCAKFAAWRDLLAADGVALVFASAYMNNPSSMFGHTFLRLERRGPDRLLDNSLNFAAETAETSGVAFAYRGLMGLYPGKYTAMPYYMKVQEYGGIENRDLWEYRLDLSSAEVARLAAHAWELGFAEFPYYFLSKNCSYQLMPALEAAAPRLTLFGEPPIV
;
A
#
# COMPACT_ATOMS: atom_id res chain seq x y z
N MET A 1 -45.43 -7.74 -62.69
CA MET A 1 -44.97 -6.99 -61.50
C MET A 1 -45.76 -7.50 -60.31
N ASN A 2 -45.15 -8.34 -59.46
CA ASN A 2 -44.85 -8.09 -58.02
C ASN A 2 -46.11 -7.80 -57.17
N ARG A 3 -46.37 -8.36 -55.98
CA ARG A 3 -45.73 -9.35 -55.08
C ARG A 3 -46.68 -9.46 -53.86
N GLY A 4 -46.76 -10.61 -53.20
CA GLY A 4 -47.32 -10.75 -51.84
C GLY A 4 -48.26 -11.95 -51.71
N ALA A 5 -48.21 -12.82 -50.71
CA ALA A 5 -47.39 -12.91 -49.52
C ALA A 5 -47.24 -14.41 -49.17
N GLY A 6 -46.01 -14.88 -48.96
CA GLY A 6 -45.72 -16.25 -48.56
C GLY A 6 -45.26 -16.27 -47.09
N VAL A 7 -46.08 -16.84 -46.22
CA VAL A 7 -45.74 -17.13 -44.82
C VAL A 7 -44.65 -18.21 -44.78
N ARG A 8 -43.47 -17.89 -44.25
CA ARG A 8 -42.43 -18.92 -43.96
C ARG A 8 -42.43 -19.22 -42.46
N LYS A 9 -42.85 -20.44 -42.11
CA LYS A 9 -42.61 -21.08 -40.82
C LYS A 9 -41.16 -21.60 -40.79
N GLY A 10 -40.43 -21.35 -39.69
CA GLY A 10 -39.13 -21.96 -39.48
C GLY A 10 -38.28 -21.29 -38.40
N ALA A 11 -38.70 -21.31 -37.14
CA ALA A 11 -37.81 -21.03 -36.02
C ALA A 11 -37.21 -22.36 -35.53
N ARG A 12 -35.93 -22.61 -35.84
CA ARG A 12 -35.14 -23.68 -35.21
C ARG A 12 -34.67 -23.17 -33.85
N PRO A 13 -34.96 -23.85 -32.72
CA PRO A 13 -34.39 -23.48 -31.44
C PRO A 13 -32.90 -23.82 -31.46
N PHE A 14 -32.06 -22.79 -31.36
CA PHE A 14 -30.63 -22.95 -31.12
C PHE A 14 -30.47 -23.33 -29.65
N LEU A 15 -30.24 -24.61 -29.38
CA LEU A 15 -29.89 -25.11 -28.05
C LEU A 15 -28.46 -24.62 -27.75
N ILE A 16 -28.33 -23.54 -26.98
CA ILE A 16 -27.04 -23.09 -26.45
C ILE A 16 -26.64 -24.10 -25.37
N LEU A 17 -25.73 -25.00 -25.74
CA LEU A 17 -25.05 -25.87 -24.80
C LEU A 17 -24.09 -25.00 -23.96
N LEU A 18 -24.50 -24.68 -22.73
CA LEU A 18 -23.62 -24.09 -21.73
C LEU A 18 -22.54 -25.12 -21.37
N LEU A 19 -21.41 -25.08 -22.08
CA LEU A 19 -20.19 -25.71 -21.62
C LEU A 19 -19.79 -25.03 -20.32
N ALA A 20 -20.03 -25.71 -19.20
CA ALA A 20 -19.47 -25.34 -17.91
C ALA A 20 -17.94 -25.51 -18.01
N VAL A 21 -17.26 -24.45 -18.44
CA VAL A 21 -15.81 -24.34 -18.29
C VAL A 21 -15.57 -24.26 -16.78
N PRO A 22 -14.86 -25.22 -16.16
CA PRO A 22 -14.50 -25.09 -14.76
C PRO A 22 -13.67 -23.82 -14.63
N LEU A 23 -14.18 -22.85 -13.87
CA LEU A 23 -13.49 -21.61 -13.57
C LEU A 23 -12.26 -21.99 -12.73
N ARG A 24 -11.13 -22.25 -13.39
CA ARG A 24 -9.87 -22.55 -12.72
C ARG A 24 -9.51 -21.26 -11.98
N ALA A 25 -9.49 -21.30 -10.65
CA ALA A 25 -9.11 -20.16 -9.85
C ALA A 25 -7.78 -19.60 -10.39
N ALA A 26 -7.74 -18.29 -10.63
CA ALA A 26 -6.54 -17.64 -11.12
C ALA A 26 -5.38 -17.93 -10.14
N PRO A 27 -4.16 -18.15 -10.64
CA PRO A 27 -3.00 -18.39 -9.79
C PRO A 27 -2.81 -17.21 -8.82
N LEU A 28 -2.77 -17.49 -7.51
CA LEU A 28 -2.71 -16.47 -6.45
C LEU A 28 -1.43 -15.60 -6.53
N ASP A 29 -0.35 -16.12 -7.10
CA ASP A 29 0.89 -15.39 -7.35
C ASP A 29 0.74 -14.26 -8.39
N LYS A 30 -0.35 -14.26 -9.16
CA LYS A 30 -0.70 -13.21 -10.12
C LYS A 30 -1.91 -12.39 -9.70
N ASP A 31 -2.44 -12.62 -8.50
CA ASP A 31 -3.56 -11.85 -7.99
C ASP A 31 -3.15 -10.35 -7.86
N PRO A 32 -3.94 -9.39 -8.38
CA PRO A 32 -3.58 -7.98 -8.32
C PRO A 32 -3.36 -7.46 -6.90
N GLU A 33 -4.09 -7.97 -5.91
CA GLU A 33 -3.91 -7.59 -4.51
C GLU A 33 -2.56 -8.09 -3.97
N TRP A 34 -2.14 -9.30 -4.35
CA TRP A 34 -0.83 -9.84 -4.00
C TRP A 34 0.30 -8.99 -4.56
N LEU A 35 0.21 -8.65 -5.85
CA LEU A 35 1.21 -7.83 -6.52
C LEU A 35 1.28 -6.42 -5.91
N ARG A 36 0.14 -5.84 -5.50
CA ARG A 36 0.11 -4.55 -4.78
C ARG A 36 0.76 -4.64 -3.40
N LEU A 37 0.50 -5.69 -2.62
CA LEU A 37 1.16 -5.91 -1.31
C LEU A 37 2.68 -6.07 -1.44
N LEU A 38 3.16 -6.56 -2.58
CA LEU A 38 4.59 -6.65 -2.91
C LEU A 38 5.15 -5.41 -3.61
N HIS A 39 4.32 -4.40 -3.91
CA HIS A 39 4.70 -3.20 -4.68
C HIS A 39 5.27 -3.54 -6.07
N VAL A 40 4.74 -4.58 -6.71
CA VAL A 40 5.15 -5.04 -8.04
C VAL A 40 4.53 -4.17 -9.13
N LYS A 41 5.38 -3.60 -9.99
CA LYS A 41 5.03 -2.87 -11.21
C LYS A 41 5.82 -3.43 -12.36
N GLU A 42 5.15 -3.65 -13.51
CA GLU A 42 5.80 -4.15 -14.73
C GLU A 42 6.63 -5.43 -14.50
N GLY A 43 6.21 -6.29 -13.56
CA GLY A 43 6.85 -7.57 -13.23
C GLY A 43 7.95 -7.51 -12.17
N ARG A 44 8.26 -6.35 -11.57
CA ARG A 44 9.25 -6.22 -10.49
C ARG A 44 8.76 -5.31 -9.37
N SER A 45 9.14 -5.63 -8.13
CA SER A 45 8.89 -4.75 -6.99
C SER A 45 9.75 -3.49 -7.03
N ASP A 46 9.14 -2.34 -6.73
CA ASP A 46 9.86 -1.10 -6.48
C ASP A 46 10.69 -1.14 -5.18
N ALA A 47 10.38 -2.06 -4.26
CA ALA A 47 11.16 -2.24 -3.04
C ALA A 47 12.50 -2.94 -3.34
N LYS A 48 13.55 -2.50 -2.66
CA LYS A 48 14.87 -3.12 -2.71
C LYS A 48 14.83 -4.51 -2.04
N PRO A 49 15.67 -5.47 -2.48
CA PRO A 49 15.84 -6.73 -1.75
C PRO A 49 16.18 -6.48 -0.28
N GLY A 50 15.65 -7.30 0.62
CA GLY A 50 15.88 -7.12 2.05
C GLY A 50 14.73 -7.60 2.94
N PRO A 51 14.61 -7.05 4.16
CA PRO A 51 13.65 -7.53 5.17
C PRO A 51 12.16 -7.42 4.78
N PHE A 52 11.80 -6.66 3.74
CA PHE A 52 10.44 -6.63 3.20
C PHE A 52 10.04 -7.91 2.43
N PHE A 53 10.98 -8.82 2.20
CA PHE A 53 10.73 -10.10 1.54
C PHE A 53 11.11 -11.28 2.45
N LEU A 54 10.38 -12.38 2.35
CA LEU A 54 10.68 -13.66 2.98
C LEU A 54 11.83 -14.38 2.26
N THR A 55 11.94 -14.15 0.95
CA THR A 55 12.93 -14.76 0.07
C THR A 55 13.97 -13.74 -0.43
N PRO A 56 15.21 -14.15 -0.73
CA PRO A 56 16.23 -13.24 -1.28
C PRO A 56 15.81 -12.56 -2.58
N ASP A 57 15.09 -13.28 -3.45
CA ASP A 57 14.63 -12.82 -4.76
C ASP A 57 13.17 -12.36 -4.76
N GLY A 58 12.56 -12.14 -3.58
CA GLY A 58 11.13 -11.83 -3.46
C GLY A 58 10.69 -10.55 -4.18
N ASN A 59 11.63 -9.66 -4.52
CA ASN A 59 11.38 -8.47 -5.31
C ASN A 59 11.19 -8.75 -6.81
N ILE A 60 11.59 -9.93 -7.31
CA ILE A 60 11.44 -10.34 -8.71
C ILE A 60 10.69 -11.69 -8.86
N ASP A 61 10.46 -12.42 -7.77
CA ASP A 61 9.73 -13.69 -7.75
C ASP A 61 8.52 -13.64 -6.79
N PRO A 62 7.39 -13.02 -7.21
CA PRO A 62 6.16 -13.01 -6.42
C PRO A 62 5.63 -14.40 -6.08
N ARG A 63 5.96 -15.42 -6.89
CA ARG A 63 5.52 -16.79 -6.67
C ARG A 63 6.32 -17.44 -5.55
N GLY A 64 7.65 -17.36 -5.60
CA GLY A 64 8.51 -17.85 -4.52
C GLY A 64 8.19 -17.19 -3.18
N GLU A 65 7.87 -15.91 -3.19
CA GLU A 65 7.43 -15.16 -2.01
C GLU A 65 6.09 -15.68 -1.46
N LEU A 66 5.12 -16.00 -2.32
CA LEU A 66 3.84 -16.56 -1.91
C LEU A 66 4.00 -17.98 -1.32
N GLU A 67 4.84 -18.80 -1.95
CA GLU A 67 5.17 -20.15 -1.47
C GLU A 67 5.87 -20.09 -0.09
N ALA A 68 6.75 -19.11 0.12
CA ALA A 68 7.41 -18.87 1.40
C ALA A 68 6.42 -18.39 2.47
N LEU A 69 5.51 -17.47 2.13
CA LEU A 69 4.47 -17.00 3.06
C LEU A 69 3.54 -18.13 3.48
N THR A 70 3.15 -18.99 2.53
CA THR A 70 2.30 -20.16 2.80
C THR A 70 2.96 -21.08 3.83
N LYS A 71 4.26 -21.36 3.69
CA LYS A 71 5.03 -22.14 4.69
C LYS A 71 5.11 -21.42 6.04
N ALA A 72 5.24 -20.09 6.04
CA ALA A 72 5.34 -19.29 7.25
C ALA A 72 4.03 -19.20 8.05
N LEU A 73 2.87 -19.45 7.43
CA LEU A 73 1.58 -19.46 8.13
C LEU A 73 1.55 -20.50 9.26
N ASP A 74 2.09 -21.69 9.02
CA ASP A 74 2.04 -22.81 9.95
C ASP A 74 3.28 -22.88 10.88
N ALA A 75 4.23 -21.96 10.73
CA ALA A 75 5.44 -21.95 11.57
C ALA A 75 5.10 -21.71 13.07
N GLY A 76 5.64 -22.53 13.96
CA GLY A 76 5.52 -22.30 15.41
C GLY A 76 6.53 -21.29 15.94
N GLY A 77 6.43 -20.99 17.24
CA GLY A 77 7.40 -20.15 17.97
C GLY A 77 6.89 -18.78 18.37
N GLU A 78 7.72 -18.06 19.12
CA GLU A 78 7.51 -16.65 19.46
C GLU A 78 7.91 -15.77 18.28
N GLU A 79 7.08 -14.79 17.92
CA GLU A 79 7.29 -13.89 16.77
C GLU A 79 7.73 -14.63 15.47
N PRO A 80 6.97 -15.62 14.95
CA PRO A 80 7.33 -16.30 13.71
C PRO A 80 7.42 -15.33 12.52
N ALA A 81 8.10 -15.74 11.44
CA ALA A 81 8.34 -14.88 10.28
C ALA A 81 7.08 -14.20 9.70
N ARG A 82 5.89 -14.83 9.84
CA ARG A 82 4.60 -14.25 9.43
C ARG A 82 4.22 -12.96 10.18
N CYS A 83 4.74 -12.74 11.39
CA CYS A 83 4.46 -11.56 12.20
C CYS A 83 5.06 -10.27 11.63
N ARG A 84 6.01 -10.39 10.70
CA ARG A 84 6.48 -9.29 9.88
C ARG A 84 5.48 -8.90 8.78
N PHE A 85 4.52 -9.77 8.45
CA PHE A 85 3.64 -9.64 7.29
C PHE A 85 2.13 -9.78 7.60
N PRO A 86 1.58 -9.04 8.57
CA PRO A 86 0.18 -9.20 8.98
C PRO A 86 -0.84 -8.89 7.87
N ALA A 87 -0.58 -7.94 6.97
CA ALA A 87 -1.49 -7.66 5.85
C ALA A 87 -1.46 -8.79 4.82
N ARG A 88 -0.27 -9.31 4.49
CA ARG A 88 -0.13 -10.47 3.59
C ARG A 88 -0.73 -11.74 4.19
N VAL A 89 -0.56 -11.96 5.49
CA VAL A 89 -1.20 -13.06 6.23
C VAL A 89 -2.71 -12.93 6.17
N ALA A 90 -3.26 -11.74 6.45
CA ALA A 90 -4.70 -11.50 6.39
C ALA A 90 -5.27 -11.74 4.99
N TRP A 91 -4.58 -11.26 3.97
CA TRP A 91 -4.93 -11.48 2.57
C TRP A 91 -4.93 -12.97 2.20
N LEU A 92 -3.84 -13.69 2.49
CA LEU A 92 -3.71 -15.10 2.15
C LEU A 92 -4.72 -15.96 2.92
N ALA A 93 -4.91 -15.71 4.21
CA ALA A 93 -5.94 -16.37 5.01
C ALA A 93 -7.33 -16.18 4.40
N GLY A 94 -7.67 -14.95 3.97
CA GLY A 94 -8.92 -14.65 3.28
C GLY A 94 -9.10 -15.43 1.97
N LYS A 95 -8.07 -15.50 1.12
CA LYS A 95 -8.09 -16.30 -0.12
C LYS A 95 -8.25 -17.81 0.16
N LEU A 96 -7.78 -18.28 1.31
CA LEU A 96 -7.89 -19.67 1.77
C LEU A 96 -9.17 -19.95 2.58
N GLY A 97 -10.03 -18.96 2.82
CA GLY A 97 -11.23 -19.11 3.66
C GLY A 97 -10.92 -19.39 5.13
N ARG A 98 -9.75 -18.96 5.62
CA ARG A 98 -9.31 -19.09 7.01
C ARG A 98 -9.48 -17.77 7.76
N ASP A 99 -9.73 -17.84 9.06
CA ASP A 99 -9.68 -16.67 9.93
C ASP A 99 -8.22 -16.25 10.16
N PRO A 100 -7.83 -14.99 9.86
CA PRO A 100 -6.47 -14.51 10.13
C PRO A 100 -6.17 -14.28 11.62
N ALA A 101 -7.19 -14.12 12.49
CA ALA A 101 -6.96 -13.76 13.88
C ALA A 101 -6.09 -14.80 14.63
N PRO A 102 -6.36 -16.12 14.58
CA PRO A 102 -5.51 -17.14 15.19
C PRO A 102 -4.07 -17.15 14.66
N LEU A 103 -3.87 -16.84 13.38
CA LEU A 103 -2.55 -16.81 12.76
C LEU A 103 -1.70 -15.64 13.30
N LEU A 104 -2.34 -14.55 13.72
CA LEU A 104 -1.68 -13.34 14.23
C LEU A 104 -1.57 -13.28 15.76
N VAL A 105 -2.16 -14.24 16.50
CA VAL A 105 -2.05 -14.31 17.97
C VAL A 105 -0.59 -14.29 18.46
N PRO A 106 0.38 -15.01 17.84
CA PRO A 106 1.77 -14.99 18.30
C PRO A 106 2.53 -13.68 18.04
N CYS A 107 1.93 -12.70 17.36
CA CYS A 107 2.57 -11.48 16.90
C CYS A 107 2.36 -10.33 17.89
N ALA A 108 2.94 -10.46 19.09
CA ALA A 108 2.78 -9.51 20.18
C ALA A 108 3.29 -8.10 19.82
N LYS A 109 4.41 -8.01 19.09
CA LYS A 109 4.97 -6.72 18.64
C LYS A 109 4.03 -5.99 17.68
N PHE A 110 3.46 -6.72 16.72
CA PHE A 110 2.48 -6.15 15.80
C PHE A 110 1.20 -5.73 16.54
N ALA A 111 0.70 -6.55 17.47
CA ALA A 111 -0.47 -6.20 18.27
C ALA A 111 -0.25 -4.90 19.07
N ALA A 112 0.88 -4.79 19.78
CA ALA A 112 1.23 -3.59 20.52
C ALA A 112 1.36 -2.35 19.62
N TRP A 113 1.99 -2.48 18.46
CA TRP A 113 2.12 -1.39 17.49
C TRP A 113 0.76 -0.95 16.93
N ARG A 114 -0.11 -1.91 16.57
CA ARG A 114 -1.46 -1.62 16.08
C ARG A 114 -2.31 -0.92 17.13
N ASP A 115 -2.19 -1.33 18.39
CA ASP A 115 -2.96 -0.76 19.50
C ASP A 115 -2.45 0.65 19.86
N LEU A 116 -1.15 0.91 19.73
CA LEU A 116 -0.58 2.26 19.83
C LEU A 116 -1.10 3.18 18.72
N LEU A 117 -1.17 2.64 17.50
CA LEU A 117 -1.65 3.36 16.34
C LEU A 117 -3.15 3.69 16.46
N ALA A 118 -3.96 2.70 16.86
CA ALA A 118 -5.41 2.80 17.05
C ALA A 118 -6.15 3.55 15.94
N ALA A 119 -5.77 3.30 14.68
CA ALA A 119 -6.31 4.00 13.51
C ALA A 119 -7.78 3.62 13.26
N ASP A 120 -8.64 4.63 13.22
CA ASP A 120 -10.08 4.56 12.94
C ASP A 120 -10.45 5.37 11.67
N GLY A 121 -9.56 6.25 11.22
CA GLY A 121 -9.69 7.02 9.99
C GLY A 121 -8.35 7.37 9.37
N VAL A 122 -8.37 7.90 8.14
CA VAL A 122 -7.16 8.34 7.43
C VAL A 122 -7.44 9.67 6.75
N ALA A 123 -6.54 10.64 6.94
CA ALA A 123 -6.54 11.87 6.18
C ALA A 123 -5.23 12.03 5.40
N LEU A 124 -5.33 12.50 4.16
CA LEU A 124 -4.20 12.97 3.38
C LEU A 124 -3.81 14.36 3.86
N VAL A 125 -2.56 14.54 4.26
CA VAL A 125 -2.01 15.83 4.71
C VAL A 125 -1.00 16.33 3.69
N PHE A 126 -1.16 17.57 3.27
CA PHE A 126 -0.20 18.28 2.42
C PHE A 126 0.36 19.50 3.14
N ALA A 127 1.68 19.55 3.27
CA ALA A 127 2.42 20.72 3.74
C ALA A 127 2.88 21.56 2.55
N SER A 128 2.54 22.85 2.53
CA SER A 128 2.86 23.79 1.43
C SER A 128 4.36 23.90 1.15
N ALA A 129 4.82 24.24 -0.05
CA ALA A 129 6.26 24.35 -0.33
C ALA A 129 7.02 25.33 0.60
N TYR A 130 8.27 25.02 0.95
CA TYR A 130 9.17 25.91 1.70
C TYR A 130 10.48 26.14 0.95
N MET A 131 10.57 27.27 0.24
CA MET A 131 11.68 27.58 -0.68
C MET A 131 13.03 27.77 0.01
N ASN A 132 13.05 28.10 1.30
CA ASN A 132 14.30 28.34 2.03
C ASN A 132 15.02 27.04 2.43
N ASN A 133 14.42 25.88 2.20
CA ASN A 133 15.03 24.57 2.47
C ASN A 133 14.88 23.66 1.23
N PRO A 134 15.97 23.30 0.53
CA PRO A 134 15.93 22.43 -0.65
C PRO A 134 15.21 21.10 -0.42
N SER A 135 15.29 20.54 0.80
CA SER A 135 14.62 19.28 1.15
C SER A 135 13.09 19.39 1.29
N SER A 136 12.58 20.60 1.50
CA SER A 136 11.14 20.92 1.69
C SER A 136 10.56 21.76 0.55
N MET A 137 11.35 22.02 -0.50
CA MET A 137 11.04 22.99 -1.55
C MET A 137 9.81 22.63 -2.40
N PHE A 138 9.46 21.34 -2.52
CA PHE A 138 8.35 20.88 -3.36
C PHE A 138 7.07 20.60 -2.57
N GLY A 139 7.02 20.96 -1.29
CA GLY A 139 5.95 20.52 -0.41
C GLY A 139 6.19 19.09 0.10
N HIS A 140 5.30 18.62 0.96
CA HIS A 140 5.37 17.24 1.47
C HIS A 140 4.00 16.67 1.71
N THR A 141 3.79 15.42 1.29
CA THR A 141 2.51 14.72 1.50
C THR A 141 2.73 13.52 2.40
N PHE A 142 1.85 13.32 3.36
CA PHE A 142 1.85 12.18 4.27
C PHE A 142 0.42 11.83 4.69
N LEU A 143 0.22 10.67 5.32
CA LEU A 143 -1.09 10.28 5.84
C LEU A 143 -1.14 10.52 7.34
N ARG A 144 -2.24 11.09 7.82
CA ARG A 144 -2.60 11.12 9.24
C ARG A 144 -3.54 9.95 9.51
N LEU A 145 -3.15 9.10 10.44
CA LEU A 145 -3.88 7.93 10.91
C LEU A 145 -4.64 8.36 12.17
N GLU A 146 -5.93 8.62 11.98
CA GLU A 146 -6.80 9.27 12.96
C GLU A 146 -7.25 8.26 14.01
N ARG A 147 -7.14 8.63 15.28
CA ARG A 147 -7.66 7.87 16.40
C ARG A 147 -9.07 8.36 16.76
N ARG A 148 -9.81 7.55 17.51
CA ARG A 148 -11.06 8.01 18.13
C ARG A 148 -10.76 9.05 19.20
N GLY A 149 -11.37 10.22 19.08
CA GLY A 149 -11.28 11.29 20.07
C GLY A 149 -11.08 12.65 19.42
N PRO A 150 -11.19 13.74 20.19
CA PRO A 150 -11.04 15.09 19.68
C PRO A 150 -9.57 15.53 19.54
N ASP A 151 -8.63 14.88 20.23
CA ASP A 151 -7.24 15.30 20.29
C ASP A 151 -6.41 14.76 19.12
N ARG A 152 -6.29 15.59 18.10
CA ARG A 152 -5.57 15.30 16.85
C ARG A 152 -4.07 15.13 17.05
N LEU A 153 -3.48 15.68 18.10
CA LEU A 153 -2.02 15.61 18.32
C LEU A 153 -1.58 14.22 18.79
N LEU A 154 -2.52 13.42 19.30
CA LEU A 154 -2.30 12.02 19.69
C LEU A 154 -2.42 11.04 18.52
N ASP A 155 -2.82 11.52 17.34
CA ASP A 155 -2.82 10.74 16.11
C ASP A 155 -1.39 10.36 15.71
N ASN A 156 -1.28 9.41 14.77
CA ASN A 156 -0.01 9.06 14.16
C ASN A 156 0.02 9.51 12.71
N SER A 157 1.22 9.67 12.17
CA SER A 157 1.45 9.91 10.75
C SER A 157 2.13 8.70 10.12
N LEU A 158 1.72 8.35 8.91
CA LEU A 158 2.49 7.50 8.01
C LEU A 158 3.16 8.38 6.97
N ASN A 159 4.47 8.44 7.05
CA ASN A 159 5.33 9.31 6.27
C ASN A 159 6.22 8.47 5.34
N PHE A 160 6.57 9.00 4.17
CA PHE A 160 7.62 8.43 3.33
C PHE A 160 8.64 9.52 2.99
N ALA A 161 9.91 9.30 3.32
CA ALA A 161 10.97 10.28 3.09
C ALA A 161 12.32 9.62 2.79
N ALA A 162 13.24 10.39 2.21
CA ALA A 162 14.64 9.99 2.08
C ALA A 162 15.32 9.96 3.46
N GLU A 163 16.01 8.88 3.77
CA GLU A 163 16.85 8.77 4.96
C GLU A 163 18.26 9.28 4.61
N THR A 164 18.59 10.49 5.09
CA THR A 164 19.87 11.16 4.80
C THR A 164 20.22 12.17 5.89
N ALA A 165 21.51 12.33 6.18
CA ALA A 165 22.03 13.43 7.00
C ALA A 165 22.34 14.69 6.16
N GLU A 166 22.41 14.54 4.85
CA GLU A 166 22.59 15.64 3.90
C GLU A 166 21.23 16.25 3.56
N THR A 167 21.05 17.55 3.81
CA THR A 167 19.79 18.27 3.59
C THR A 167 19.88 19.40 2.54
N SER A 168 21.07 19.66 1.99
CA SER A 168 21.32 20.72 1.01
C SER A 168 22.61 20.51 0.19
N GLY A 169 22.78 21.28 -0.89
CA GLY A 169 24.00 21.28 -1.73
C GLY A 169 23.92 20.47 -3.03
N VAL A 170 24.97 20.56 -3.86
CA VAL A 170 25.03 19.91 -5.19
C VAL A 170 24.99 18.39 -5.09
N ALA A 171 25.68 17.80 -4.11
CA ALA A 171 25.65 16.36 -3.86
C ALA A 171 24.23 15.89 -3.49
N PHE A 172 23.52 16.67 -2.68
CA PHE A 172 22.13 16.42 -2.31
C PHE A 172 21.19 16.46 -3.51
N ALA A 173 21.29 17.52 -4.32
CA ALA A 173 20.49 17.64 -5.55
C ALA A 173 20.79 16.49 -6.52
N TYR A 174 22.06 16.17 -6.76
CA TYR A 174 22.46 15.08 -7.66
C TYR A 174 21.95 13.72 -7.19
N ARG A 175 22.16 13.37 -5.91
CA ARG A 175 21.69 12.09 -5.36
C ARG A 175 20.18 11.99 -5.35
N GLY A 176 19.47 13.08 -5.06
CA GLY A 176 18.01 13.15 -5.09
C GLY A 176 17.41 13.02 -6.49
N LEU A 177 18.08 13.57 -7.50
CA LEU A 177 17.68 13.41 -8.91
C LEU A 177 17.98 12.00 -9.43
N MET A 178 19.10 11.40 -9.00
CA MET A 178 19.54 10.08 -9.46
C MET A 178 18.92 8.91 -8.67
N GLY A 179 18.09 9.17 -7.65
CA GLY A 179 17.42 8.11 -6.90
C GLY A 179 18.30 7.41 -5.86
N LEU A 180 19.42 8.02 -5.47
CA LEU A 180 20.47 7.36 -4.70
C LEU A 180 20.21 7.37 -3.18
N TYR A 181 19.16 8.04 -2.72
CA TYR A 181 18.77 8.00 -1.32
C TYR A 181 17.86 6.79 -1.03
N PRO A 182 18.06 6.09 0.09
CA PRO A 182 17.10 5.12 0.58
C PRO A 182 15.85 5.85 1.07
N GLY A 183 14.71 5.56 0.46
CA GLY A 183 13.40 6.02 0.91
C GLY A 183 12.77 5.01 1.85
N LYS A 184 12.22 5.48 2.96
CA LYS A 184 11.61 4.64 4.00
C LYS A 184 10.25 5.16 4.42
N TYR A 185 9.36 4.24 4.77
CA TYR A 185 8.13 4.56 5.48
C TYR A 185 8.41 4.68 6.97
N THR A 186 7.87 5.71 7.61
CA THR A 186 7.95 5.90 9.06
C THR A 186 6.58 6.19 9.63
N ALA A 187 6.23 5.47 10.68
CA ALA A 187 5.07 5.76 11.51
C ALA A 187 5.53 6.55 12.74
N MET A 188 5.03 7.77 12.93
CA MET A 188 5.45 8.62 14.05
C MET A 188 4.31 9.51 14.56
N PRO A 189 4.31 9.88 15.85
CA PRO A 189 3.33 10.81 16.40
C PRO A 189 3.11 12.07 15.55
N TYR A 190 1.85 12.41 15.30
CA TYR A 190 1.45 13.47 14.39
C TYR A 190 1.89 14.86 14.88
N TYR A 191 1.92 15.10 16.20
CA TYR A 191 2.40 16.38 16.75
C TYR A 191 3.83 16.74 16.32
N MET A 192 4.70 15.75 16.10
CA MET A 192 6.06 16.02 15.63
C MET A 192 6.05 16.61 14.23
N LYS A 193 5.14 16.16 13.36
CA LYS A 193 4.96 16.71 12.00
C LYS A 193 4.32 18.09 12.00
N VAL A 194 3.38 18.34 12.90
CA VAL A 194 2.83 19.69 13.10
C VAL A 194 3.91 20.65 13.59
N GLN A 195 4.77 20.23 14.52
CA GLN A 195 5.88 21.05 14.99
C GLN A 195 6.92 21.31 13.89
N GLU A 196 7.29 20.29 13.11
CA GLU A 196 8.21 20.41 11.98
C GLU A 196 7.70 21.42 10.94
N TYR A 197 6.47 21.24 10.44
CA TYR A 197 5.98 22.05 9.33
C TYR A 197 5.31 23.35 9.75
N GLY A 198 4.40 23.30 10.72
CA GLY A 198 3.68 24.48 11.19
C GLY A 198 4.49 25.31 12.18
N GLY A 199 5.23 24.66 13.09
CA GLY A 199 5.99 25.34 14.15
C GLY A 199 7.34 25.89 13.72
N ILE A 200 8.14 25.08 12.99
CA ILE A 200 9.53 25.42 12.63
C ILE A 200 9.58 26.05 11.24
N GLU A 201 8.89 25.46 10.25
CA GLU A 201 8.91 25.95 8.87
C GLU A 201 7.79 26.97 8.58
N ASN A 202 6.83 27.18 9.50
CA ASN A 202 5.70 28.10 9.40
C ASN A 202 4.85 27.91 8.12
N ARG A 203 4.56 26.64 7.80
CA ARG A 203 3.84 26.19 6.60
C ARG A 203 2.38 25.88 6.88
N ASP A 204 1.54 26.09 5.87
CA ASP A 204 0.14 25.67 5.91
C ASP A 204 0.02 24.15 5.75
N LEU A 205 -0.83 23.55 6.59
CA LEU A 205 -1.19 22.13 6.51
C LEU A 205 -2.64 22.00 6.00
N TRP A 206 -2.78 21.37 4.84
CA TRP A 206 -4.05 21.07 4.22
C TRP A 206 -4.40 19.61 4.47
N GLU A 207 -5.62 19.34 4.90
CA GLU A 207 -6.06 17.98 5.22
C GLU A 207 -7.32 17.59 4.47
N TYR A 208 -7.29 16.40 3.89
CA TYR A 208 -8.42 15.81 3.20
C TYR A 208 -8.68 14.42 3.76
N ARG A 209 -9.80 14.25 4.48
CA ARG A 209 -10.19 12.95 5.02
C ARG A 209 -10.56 12.00 3.88
N LEU A 210 -9.93 10.84 3.85
CA LEU A 210 -10.20 9.81 2.86
C LEU A 210 -11.43 8.99 3.28
N ASP A 211 -12.27 8.66 2.31
CA ASP A 211 -13.41 7.77 2.50
C ASP A 211 -12.94 6.31 2.46
N LEU A 212 -12.31 5.85 3.54
CA LEU A 212 -11.89 4.46 3.73
C LEU A 212 -12.78 3.77 4.75
N SER A 213 -13.19 2.54 4.44
CA SER A 213 -13.89 1.70 5.41
C SER A 213 -12.97 1.27 6.55
N SER A 214 -13.51 0.90 7.72
CA SER A 214 -12.72 0.41 8.85
C SER A 214 -11.84 -0.79 8.48
N ALA A 215 -12.29 -1.64 7.55
CA ALA A 215 -11.51 -2.76 7.04
C ALA A 215 -10.31 -2.30 6.18
N GLU A 216 -10.48 -1.26 5.36
CA GLU A 216 -9.39 -0.67 4.57
C GLU A 216 -8.39 0.07 5.47
N VAL A 217 -8.86 0.78 6.50
CA VAL A 217 -7.99 1.43 7.51
C VAL A 217 -7.16 0.37 8.25
N ALA A 218 -7.78 -0.74 8.67
CA ALA A 218 -7.07 -1.83 9.33
C ALA A 218 -6.04 -2.51 8.41
N ARG A 219 -6.36 -2.68 7.11
CA ARG A 219 -5.41 -3.18 6.11
C ARG A 219 -4.25 -2.22 5.89
N LEU A 220 -4.51 -0.91 5.80
CA LEU A 220 -3.46 0.10 5.68
C LEU A 220 -2.53 0.08 6.88
N ALA A 221 -3.08 0.04 8.10
CA ALA A 221 -2.29 -0.09 9.32
C ALA A 221 -1.43 -1.36 9.30
N ALA A 222 -2.02 -2.51 9.00
CA ALA A 222 -1.28 -3.77 8.90
C ALA A 222 -0.17 -3.70 7.84
N HIS A 223 -0.42 -3.09 6.68
CA HIS A 223 0.58 -2.98 5.63
C HIS A 223 1.65 -1.93 5.95
N ALA A 224 1.31 -0.85 6.65
CA ALA A 224 2.27 0.14 7.13
C ALA A 224 3.30 -0.46 8.09
N TRP A 225 2.90 -1.44 8.91
CA TRP A 225 3.84 -2.25 9.69
C TRP A 225 4.84 -3.00 8.80
N GLU A 226 4.37 -3.64 7.72
CA GLU A 226 5.23 -4.34 6.75
C GLU A 226 6.20 -3.38 6.05
N LEU A 227 5.69 -2.20 5.66
CA LEU A 227 6.45 -1.16 4.98
C LEU A 227 7.56 -0.56 5.85
N GLY A 228 7.45 -0.65 7.17
CA GLY A 228 8.53 -0.26 8.09
C GLY A 228 9.81 -1.08 7.89
N PHE A 229 9.73 -2.25 7.24
CA PHE A 229 10.87 -3.10 6.91
C PHE A 229 11.39 -2.90 5.48
N ALA A 230 10.75 -2.03 4.70
CA ALA A 230 11.03 -1.83 3.29
C ALA A 230 11.93 -0.63 3.02
N GLU A 231 12.77 -0.77 2.01
CA GLU A 231 13.53 0.32 1.44
C GLU A 231 13.19 0.48 -0.03
N PHE A 232 13.03 1.72 -0.48
CA PHE A 232 12.73 2.06 -1.85
C PHE A 232 13.80 3.01 -2.41
N PRO A 233 14.02 3.07 -3.73
CA PRO A 233 14.81 4.15 -4.31
C PRO A 233 14.01 5.46 -4.25
N TYR A 234 14.60 6.53 -3.71
CA TYR A 234 13.93 7.82 -3.54
C TYR A 234 14.37 8.82 -4.62
N TYR A 235 13.45 9.16 -5.53
CA TYR A 235 13.65 10.16 -6.57
C TYR A 235 12.81 11.40 -6.27
N PHE A 236 13.40 12.59 -6.32
CA PHE A 236 12.67 13.84 -5.98
C PHE A 236 11.46 14.09 -6.89
N LEU A 237 11.55 13.71 -8.16
CA LEU A 237 10.55 14.07 -9.18
C LEU A 237 9.54 12.96 -9.50
N SER A 238 9.81 11.70 -9.18
CA SER A 238 8.99 10.57 -9.65
C SER A 238 8.58 9.58 -8.57
N LYS A 239 9.50 9.16 -7.70
CA LYS A 239 9.26 8.19 -6.60
C LYS A 239 9.46 8.86 -5.23
N ASN A 240 8.75 9.97 -5.04
CA ASN A 240 8.78 10.78 -3.82
C ASN A 240 7.66 10.37 -2.84
N CYS A 241 7.48 11.15 -1.78
CA CYS A 241 6.44 10.97 -0.77
C CYS A 241 5.03 10.80 -1.36
N SER A 242 4.58 11.73 -2.20
CA SER A 242 3.26 11.67 -2.83
C SER A 242 3.07 10.41 -3.67
N TYR A 243 4.11 9.99 -4.41
CA TYR A 243 4.06 8.77 -5.20
C TYR A 243 3.86 7.52 -4.33
N GLN A 244 4.62 7.41 -3.24
CA GLN A 244 4.66 6.20 -2.41
C GLN A 244 3.42 6.03 -1.53
N LEU A 245 2.67 7.10 -1.25
CA LEU A 245 1.37 6.94 -0.59
C LEU A 245 0.34 6.20 -1.46
N MET A 246 0.37 6.39 -2.78
CA MET A 246 -0.57 5.74 -3.70
C MET A 246 -0.55 4.20 -3.66
N PRO A 247 0.60 3.50 -3.82
CA PRO A 247 0.62 2.04 -3.81
C PRO A 247 0.29 1.48 -2.44
N ALA A 248 0.64 2.19 -1.35
CA ALA A 248 0.23 1.82 0.00
C ALA A 248 -1.31 1.89 0.16
N LEU A 249 -1.95 2.92 -0.39
CA LEU A 249 -3.41 3.06 -0.40
C LEU A 249 -4.09 2.01 -1.30
N GLU A 250 -3.56 1.72 -2.49
CA GLU A 250 -4.11 0.66 -3.36
C GLU A 250 -3.99 -0.74 -2.76
N ALA A 251 -2.89 -1.02 -2.04
CA ALA A 251 -2.71 -2.29 -1.32
C ALA A 251 -3.73 -2.43 -0.17
N ALA A 252 -4.09 -1.32 0.48
CA ALA A 252 -5.06 -1.30 1.56
C ALA A 252 -6.52 -1.33 1.09
N ALA A 253 -6.82 -0.65 -0.03
CA ALA A 253 -8.15 -0.50 -0.60
C ALA A 253 -8.14 -0.97 -2.07
N PRO A 254 -8.36 -2.27 -2.33
CA PRO A 254 -8.25 -2.85 -3.67
C PRO A 254 -9.18 -2.23 -4.74
N ARG A 255 -10.25 -1.56 -4.30
CA ARG A 255 -11.16 -0.80 -5.17
C ARG A 255 -10.54 0.47 -5.76
N LEU A 256 -9.46 0.97 -5.18
CA LEU A 256 -8.75 2.14 -5.67
C LEU A 256 -7.81 1.73 -6.81
N THR A 257 -7.76 2.60 -7.82
CA THR A 257 -6.79 2.58 -8.90
C THR A 257 -6.28 4.01 -9.04
N LEU A 258 -5.17 4.29 -8.37
CA LEU A 258 -4.46 5.56 -8.32
C LEU A 258 -3.33 5.61 -9.36
N PHE A 259 -2.84 4.45 -9.82
CA PHE A 259 -1.96 4.34 -10.97
C PHE A 259 -2.74 4.03 -12.25
N GLY A 260 -2.70 4.93 -13.23
CA GLY A 260 -3.38 4.79 -14.52
C GLY A 260 -4.15 6.04 -14.91
N GLU A 261 -4.99 5.95 -15.94
CA GLU A 261 -5.95 7.01 -16.24
C GLU A 261 -6.95 7.13 -15.08
N PRO A 262 -7.16 8.34 -14.52
CA PRO A 262 -8.18 8.53 -13.50
C PRO A 262 -9.54 8.11 -14.07
N PRO A 263 -10.44 7.51 -13.27
CA PRO A 263 -11.82 7.35 -13.71
C PRO A 263 -12.34 8.75 -14.02
N ILE A 264 -12.59 9.01 -15.30
CA ILE A 264 -13.24 10.24 -15.74
C ILE A 264 -14.64 10.17 -15.12
N VAL A 265 -14.88 11.02 -14.12
CA VAL A 265 -16.20 11.28 -13.56
C VAL A 265 -16.94 12.22 -14.51
#